data_AF-A0A8J2TUF0-F1
#
_entry.id   AF-A0A8J2TUF0-F1
#
_cell.length_a   1.000
_cell.length_b   1.000
_cell.length_c   1.000
_cell.angle_alpha   90.00
_cell.angle_beta   90.00
_cell.angle_gamma   90.00
#
_symmetry.space_group_name_H-M   'P 1'
#
loop_
_entity.id
_entity.type
_entity.pdbx_description
1 polymer ?
#
loop_
_entity_poly.entity_id
_entity_poly.type
_entity_poly.pdbx_seq_one_letter_code
_entity_poly.pdbx_strand_id
1 'polypeptide(L)'
;MKSDRDKRGNDYTKLKRKVFFRLLLIVFVTVATVIFLRFVIQDSFSIGESIVEFLKNKFYLSESDAVIIYRYIFLYNKDLITLIVIIILLVILLKFSISWFTKYFDEISSGMDKLVEKSNDEITLSPELDFMENKLNQIKDNLEKQKKAALDAEQRKNDLVVYLAHDIKTPLTSVIGYLSLLDEAPDMPPDQKSKYVGITLEKAYRLEELINEFFEITRFNLQTIVLNH
;
A
#
# COMPACT_ATOMS: atom_id res chain seq x y z
N MET A 1 20.87 -14.13 18.25
CA MET A 1 19.48 -14.14 17.72
C MET A 1 18.50 -13.83 18.84
N LYS A 2 18.33 -12.53 19.17
CA LYS A 2 17.26 -12.07 20.08
C LYS A 2 16.08 -11.74 19.16
N SER A 3 15.04 -12.54 19.32
CA SER A 3 13.88 -12.74 18.45
C SER A 3 13.22 -11.45 17.91
N ASP A 4 13.11 -11.35 16.59
CA ASP A 4 12.26 -10.39 15.85
C ASP A 4 10.76 -10.47 16.24
N ARG A 5 10.36 -11.47 17.04
CA ARG A 5 8.99 -11.58 17.57
C ARG A 5 8.71 -10.59 18.72
N ASP A 6 9.72 -10.15 19.47
CA ASP A 6 9.52 -9.22 20.60
C ASP A 6 9.22 -7.78 20.13
N LYS A 7 9.72 -7.37 18.95
CA LYS A 7 9.46 -6.02 18.42
C LYS A 7 8.00 -5.84 17.97
N ARG A 8 7.43 -6.84 17.29
CA ARG A 8 6.04 -6.79 16.79
C ARG A 8 4.99 -6.64 17.90
N GLY A 9 5.30 -7.05 19.13
CA GLY A 9 4.37 -6.94 20.25
C GLY A 9 4.07 -5.49 20.66
N ASN A 10 5.03 -4.58 20.42
CA ASN A 10 4.98 -3.21 20.93
C ASN A 10 4.46 -2.19 19.92
N ASP A 11 4.51 -2.52 18.62
CA ASP A 11 4.18 -1.63 17.51
C ASP A 11 2.72 -1.13 17.53
N TYR A 12 1.81 -1.91 18.10
CA TYR A 12 0.37 -1.58 18.14
C TYR A 12 -0.08 -0.96 19.46
N THR A 13 0.83 -0.71 20.41
CA THR A 13 0.44 -0.33 21.78
C THR A 13 -0.34 0.98 21.85
N LYS A 14 0.06 2.00 21.08
CA LYS A 14 -0.64 3.29 21.00
C LYS A 14 -2.06 3.12 20.46
N LEU A 15 -2.22 2.37 19.37
CA LEU A 15 -3.52 2.07 18.76
C LEU A 15 -4.40 1.28 19.74
N LYS A 16 -3.88 0.17 20.30
CA LYS A 16 -4.61 -0.66 21.27
C LYS A 16 -5.08 0.15 22.47
N ARG A 17 -4.21 1.01 23.02
CA ARG A 17 -4.54 1.88 24.15
C ARG A 17 -5.67 2.84 23.81
N LYS A 18 -5.61 3.49 22.65
CA LYS A 18 -6.65 4.44 22.20
C LYS A 18 -8.00 3.75 21.95
N VAL A 19 -7.98 2.58 21.31
CA VAL A 19 -9.18 1.74 21.13
C VAL A 19 -9.75 1.32 22.48
N PHE A 20 -8.91 0.84 23.40
CA PHE A 20 -9.33 0.41 24.73
C PHE A 20 -10.03 1.53 25.51
N PHE A 21 -9.44 2.74 25.58
CA PHE A 21 -10.07 3.87 26.28
C PHE A 21 -11.39 4.30 25.63
N ARG A 22 -11.52 4.21 24.29
CA ARG A 22 -12.81 4.47 23.63
C ARG A 22 -13.87 3.43 23.98
N LEU A 23 -13.52 2.15 23.99
CA LEU A 23 -14.45 1.10 24.40
C LEU A 23 -14.89 1.30 25.86
N LEU A 24 -13.96 1.64 26.74
CA LEU A 24 -14.24 1.96 28.14
C LEU A 24 -15.20 3.16 28.25
N LEU A 25 -14.97 4.22 27.47
CA LEU A 25 -15.85 5.39 27.42
C LEU A 25 -17.27 5.02 26.95
N ILE A 26 -17.42 4.17 25.93
CA ILE A 26 -18.74 3.72 25.45
C ILE A 26 -19.48 2.97 26.56
N VAL A 27 -18.80 2.04 27.24
CA VAL A 27 -19.38 1.29 28.37
C VAL A 27 -19.78 2.24 29.50
N PHE A 28 -18.90 3.18 29.86
CA PHE A 28 -19.16 4.17 30.90
C PHE A 28 -20.37 5.05 30.57
N VAL A 29 -20.44 5.61 29.35
CA VAL A 29 -21.56 6.43 28.88
C VAL A 29 -22.86 5.63 28.89
N THR A 30 -22.82 4.36 28.48
CA THR A 30 -24.00 3.50 28.47
C THR A 30 -24.48 3.25 29.89
N VAL A 31 -23.60 2.84 30.81
CA VAL A 31 -23.96 2.60 32.23
C VAL A 31 -24.48 3.87 32.89
N ALA A 32 -23.81 5.00 32.69
CA ALA A 32 -24.26 6.30 33.21
C ALA A 32 -25.65 6.67 32.67
N THR A 33 -25.91 6.42 31.39
CA THR A 33 -27.24 6.66 30.79
C THR A 33 -28.30 5.75 31.40
N VAL A 34 -28.00 4.47 31.66
CA VAL A 34 -28.94 3.57 32.33
C VAL A 34 -29.28 4.04 33.74
N ILE A 35 -28.28 4.42 34.53
CA ILE A 35 -28.48 4.93 35.89
C ILE A 35 -29.29 6.24 35.84
N PHE A 36 -28.95 7.15 34.93
CA PHE A 36 -29.65 8.40 34.74
C PHE A 36 -31.11 8.20 34.34
N LEU A 37 -31.39 7.33 33.36
CA LEU A 37 -32.75 7.02 32.93
C LEU A 37 -33.57 6.40 34.08
N ARG A 38 -32.99 5.50 34.87
CA ARG A 38 -33.66 4.93 36.03
C ARG A 38 -33.99 5.98 37.09
N PHE A 39 -33.03 6.84 37.42
CA PHE A 39 -33.22 7.95 38.36
C PHE A 39 -34.33 8.91 37.87
N VAL A 40 -34.30 9.27 36.60
CA VAL A 40 -35.30 10.13 35.96
C VAL A 40 -36.70 9.50 36.01
N ILE A 41 -36.84 8.22 35.64
CA ILE A 41 -38.14 7.55 35.59
C ILE A 41 -38.71 7.33 37.00
N GLN A 42 -37.87 7.10 38.01
CA GLN A 42 -38.31 6.77 39.37
C GLN A 42 -38.54 8.01 40.24
N ASP A 43 -37.63 8.98 40.22
CA ASP A 43 -37.60 10.06 41.22
C ASP A 43 -38.06 11.42 40.64
N SER A 44 -38.13 11.59 39.32
CA SER A 44 -38.49 12.89 38.72
C SER A 44 -39.99 13.00 38.42
N PHE A 45 -40.75 13.44 39.43
CA PHE A 45 -42.19 13.74 39.30
C PHE A 45 -42.50 14.71 38.13
N SER A 46 -41.65 15.72 37.91
CA SER A 46 -41.83 16.74 36.87
C SER A 46 -41.77 16.24 35.43
N ILE A 47 -41.07 15.12 35.16
CA ILE A 47 -40.97 14.56 33.81
C ILE A 47 -42.25 13.81 33.46
N GLY A 48 -42.84 13.12 34.44
CA GLY A 48 -44.17 12.52 34.28
C GLY A 48 -45.22 13.57 33.97
N GLU A 49 -45.24 14.68 34.72
CA GLU A 49 -46.15 15.80 34.47
C GLU A 49 -45.93 16.45 33.09
N SER A 50 -44.67 16.67 32.69
CA SER A 50 -44.34 17.23 31.37
C SER A 50 -44.81 16.33 30.22
N ILE A 51 -44.71 15.01 30.38
CA ILE A 51 -45.21 14.04 29.38
C ILE A 51 -46.74 14.06 29.34
N VAL A 52 -47.40 14.09 30.50
CA VAL A 52 -48.87 14.19 30.59
C VAL A 52 -49.37 15.50 29.95
N GLU A 53 -48.72 16.63 30.21
CA GLU A 53 -49.03 17.93 29.59
C GLU A 53 -48.80 17.92 28.08
N PHE A 54 -47.72 17.30 27.60
CA PHE A 54 -47.48 17.08 26.18
C PHE A 54 -48.60 16.23 25.54
N LEU A 55 -49.04 15.17 26.22
CA LEU A 55 -50.15 14.32 25.75
C LEU A 55 -51.47 15.10 25.70
N LYS A 56 -51.78 15.90 26.73
CA LYS A 56 -52.93 16.80 26.78
C LYS A 56 -52.92 17.78 25.59
N ASN A 57 -51.80 18.48 25.39
CA ASN A 57 -51.70 19.55 24.40
C ASN A 57 -51.64 19.04 22.96
N LYS A 58 -50.95 17.92 22.72
CA LYS A 58 -50.79 17.38 21.36
C LYS A 58 -51.99 16.58 20.88
N PHE A 59 -52.68 15.87 21.79
CA PHE A 59 -53.78 14.97 21.44
C PHE A 59 -55.15 15.43 21.93
N TYR A 60 -55.23 16.64 22.54
CA TYR A 60 -56.46 17.22 23.09
C TYR A 60 -57.18 16.28 24.07
N LEU A 61 -56.40 15.52 24.84
CA LEU A 61 -56.91 14.54 25.80
C LEU A 61 -57.33 15.21 27.11
N SER A 62 -58.31 14.62 27.78
CA SER A 62 -58.64 15.00 29.16
C SER A 62 -57.47 14.67 30.09
N GLU A 63 -57.38 15.36 31.22
CA GLU A 63 -56.29 15.15 32.18
C GLU A 63 -56.26 13.73 32.74
N SER A 64 -57.44 13.17 33.03
CA SER A 64 -57.57 11.78 33.47
C SER A 64 -57.10 10.78 32.40
N ASP A 65 -57.47 11.00 31.14
CA ASP A 65 -57.11 10.09 30.05
C ASP A 65 -55.60 10.14 29.76
N ALA A 66 -55.02 11.34 29.77
CA ALA A 66 -53.58 11.52 29.56
C ALA A 66 -52.74 10.84 30.66
N VAL A 67 -53.18 10.92 31.94
CA VAL A 67 -52.51 10.23 33.05
C VAL A 67 -52.63 8.72 32.92
N ILE A 68 -53.80 8.18 32.55
CA ILE A 68 -54.00 6.73 32.36
C ILE A 68 -53.09 6.21 31.25
N ILE A 69 -53.05 6.92 30.11
CA ILE A 69 -52.20 6.58 28.96
C ILE A 69 -50.73 6.63 29.36
N TYR A 70 -50.29 7.67 30.08
CA TYR A 70 -48.92 7.75 30.58
C TYR A 70 -48.57 6.56 31.50
N ARG A 71 -49.42 6.23 32.47
CA ARG A 71 -49.18 5.10 33.39
C ARG A 71 -49.12 3.77 32.65
N TYR A 72 -50.02 3.54 31.70
CA TYR A 72 -50.09 2.27 30.96
C TYR A 72 -48.95 2.12 29.94
N ILE A 73 -48.56 3.20 29.26
CA ILE A 73 -47.49 3.13 28.25
C ILE A 73 -46.12 3.21 28.91
N PHE A 74 -45.87 4.22 29.76
CA PHE A 74 -44.53 4.51 30.27
C PHE A 74 -44.19 3.77 31.57
N LEU A 75 -45.08 3.74 32.56
CA LEU A 75 -44.75 3.10 33.85
C LEU A 75 -44.78 1.57 33.76
N TYR A 76 -45.73 0.99 33.00
CA TYR A 76 -45.82 -0.46 32.82
C TYR A 76 -44.73 -1.02 31.90
N ASN A 77 -44.34 -0.29 30.84
CA ASN A 77 -43.31 -0.73 29.88
C ASN A 77 -41.94 -0.06 30.07
N LYS A 78 -41.66 0.49 31.27
CA LYS A 78 -40.44 1.27 31.54
C LYS A 78 -39.14 0.53 31.19
N ASP A 79 -39.09 -0.79 31.44
CA ASP A 79 -37.90 -1.60 31.19
C ASP A 79 -37.69 -1.81 29.68
N LEU A 80 -38.76 -2.00 28.91
CA LEU A 80 -38.70 -2.10 27.45
C LEU A 80 -38.30 -0.77 26.80
N ILE A 81 -38.86 0.35 27.27
CA ILE A 81 -38.50 1.69 26.77
C ILE A 81 -37.02 1.98 27.07
N THR A 82 -36.57 1.68 28.28
CA THR A 82 -35.16 1.85 28.67
C THR A 82 -34.23 1.00 27.78
N LEU A 83 -34.60 -0.26 27.51
CA LEU A 83 -33.85 -1.15 26.61
C LEU A 83 -33.78 -0.59 25.19
N ILE A 84 -34.88 -0.09 24.64
CA ILE A 84 -34.90 0.52 23.29
C ILE A 84 -33.98 1.74 23.23
N VAL A 85 -34.03 2.61 24.24
CA VAL A 85 -33.16 3.80 24.31
C VAL A 85 -31.68 3.40 24.39
N ILE A 86 -31.34 2.38 25.19
CA ILE A 86 -29.97 1.85 25.27
C ILE A 86 -29.51 1.32 23.91
N ILE A 87 -30.35 0.54 23.20
CA ILE A 87 -30.00 -0.01 21.88
C ILE A 87 -29.74 1.13 20.89
N ILE A 88 -30.62 2.13 20.83
CA ILE A 88 -30.46 3.28 19.94
C ILE A 88 -29.17 4.04 20.28
N LEU A 89 -28.91 4.31 21.56
CA LEU A 89 -27.69 4.96 22.02
C LEU A 89 -26.44 4.16 21.62
N LEU A 90 -26.46 2.84 21.84
CA LEU A 90 -25.35 1.96 21.53
C LEU A 90 -25.06 1.93 20.02
N VAL A 91 -26.10 1.89 19.18
CA VAL A 91 -25.94 2.00 17.71
C VAL A 91 -25.31 3.33 17.33
N ILE A 92 -25.74 4.44 17.92
CA ILE A 92 -25.18 5.78 17.65
C ILE A 92 -23.69 5.83 18.07
N LEU A 93 -23.37 5.37 19.28
CA LEU A 93 -21.99 5.33 19.80
C LEU A 93 -21.08 4.42 18.95
N LEU A 94 -21.58 3.26 18.53
CA LEU A 94 -20.85 2.37 17.63
C LEU A 94 -20.61 3.03 16.27
N LYS A 95 -21.60 3.71 15.68
CA LYS A 95 -21.42 4.42 14.41
C LYS A 95 -20.33 5.48 14.52
N PHE A 96 -20.31 6.25 15.61
CA PHE A 96 -19.26 7.23 15.87
C PHE A 96 -17.89 6.56 16.08
N SER A 97 -17.86 5.40 16.75
CA SER A 97 -16.65 4.59 16.93
C SER A 97 -16.14 3.93 15.64
N ILE A 98 -17.00 3.65 14.66
CA ILE A 98 -16.55 3.15 13.37
C ILE A 98 -15.96 4.29 12.54
N SER A 99 -16.58 5.47 12.56
CA SER A 99 -16.16 6.62 11.74
C SER A 99 -14.72 7.09 12.01
N TRP A 100 -14.21 7.01 13.24
CA TRP A 100 -12.79 7.35 13.48
C TRP A 100 -11.84 6.22 13.06
N PHE A 101 -12.28 4.96 13.15
CA PHE A 101 -11.48 3.81 12.75
C PHE A 101 -11.31 3.77 11.23
N THR A 102 -12.35 4.11 10.46
CA THR A 102 -12.27 4.21 9.00
C THR A 102 -11.28 5.28 8.54
N LYS A 103 -11.12 6.38 9.28
CA LYS A 103 -10.10 7.40 8.97
C LYS A 103 -8.68 6.83 8.94
N TYR A 104 -8.37 5.85 9.78
CA TYR A 104 -7.07 5.19 9.74
C TYR A 104 -6.86 4.36 8.47
N PHE A 105 -7.92 3.77 7.92
CA PHE A 105 -7.85 3.11 6.62
C PHE A 105 -7.64 4.11 5.50
N ASP A 106 -8.32 5.25 5.56
CA ASP A 106 -8.15 6.32 4.58
C ASP A 106 -6.71 6.87 4.59
N GLU A 107 -6.13 7.08 5.79
CA GLU A 107 -4.72 7.48 5.96
C GLU A 107 -3.75 6.43 5.39
N ILE A 108 -3.95 5.15 5.71
CA ILE A 108 -3.11 4.06 5.17
C ILE A 108 -3.26 3.98 3.65
N SER A 109 -4.48 4.08 3.11
CA SER A 109 -4.74 4.06 1.67
C SER A 109 -4.03 5.22 0.98
N SER A 110 -4.14 6.44 1.52
CA SER A 110 -3.44 7.61 1.00
C SER A 110 -1.92 7.44 1.07
N GLY A 111 -1.40 6.83 2.13
CA GLY A 111 0.01 6.47 2.23
C GLY A 111 0.44 5.45 1.17
N MET A 112 -0.41 4.46 0.87
CA MET A 112 -0.16 3.47 -0.19
C MET A 112 -0.19 4.09 -1.59
N ASP A 113 -1.09 5.02 -1.85
CA ASP A 113 -1.16 5.73 -3.14
C ASP A 113 0.15 6.49 -3.42
N LYS A 114 0.76 7.06 -2.37
CA LYS A 114 2.07 7.72 -2.45
C LYS A 114 3.24 6.78 -2.78
N LEU A 115 3.09 5.45 -2.63
CA LEU A 115 4.12 4.50 -3.08
C LEU A 115 4.19 4.38 -4.60
N VAL A 116 3.07 4.66 -5.28
CA VAL A 116 2.96 4.58 -6.73
C VAL A 116 3.31 5.93 -7.37
N GLU A 117 3.01 7.02 -6.67
CA GLU A 117 3.31 8.36 -7.14
C GLU A 117 4.81 8.66 -7.07
N LYS A 118 5.35 9.39 -8.06
CA LYS A 118 6.75 9.85 -8.06
C LYS A 118 6.97 11.01 -7.08
N SER A 119 6.51 10.87 -5.83
CA SER A 119 6.79 11.85 -4.78
C SER A 119 7.99 11.39 -3.95
N ASN A 120 8.93 12.31 -3.69
CA ASN A 120 10.02 12.08 -2.75
C ASN A 120 9.59 12.26 -1.29
N ASP A 121 8.34 12.68 -1.04
CA ASP A 121 7.87 12.95 0.32
C ASP A 121 7.76 11.66 1.14
N GLU A 122 8.22 11.71 2.38
CA GLU A 122 8.00 10.62 3.32
C GLU A 122 6.49 10.43 3.57
N ILE A 123 6.09 9.17 3.66
CA ILE A 123 4.74 8.83 4.08
C ILE A 123 4.67 9.12 5.57
N THR A 124 3.74 9.99 5.96
CA THR A 124 3.48 10.37 7.35
C THR A 124 2.03 9.99 7.68
N LEU A 125 1.85 9.30 8.80
CA LEU A 125 0.55 8.84 9.29
C LEU A 125 0.32 9.34 10.72
N SER A 126 -0.89 9.14 11.23
CA SER A 126 -1.19 9.39 12.64
C SER A 126 -0.23 8.64 13.59
N PRO A 127 0.10 9.19 14.77
CA PRO A 127 1.03 8.57 15.72
C PRO A 127 0.66 7.15 16.19
N GLU A 128 -0.62 6.76 16.07
CA GLU A 128 -1.08 5.41 16.36
C GLU A 128 -0.81 4.40 15.25
N LEU A 129 -0.41 4.87 14.07
CA LEU A 129 -0.07 4.10 12.88
C LEU A 129 1.42 4.20 12.54
N ASP A 130 2.27 4.59 13.49
CA ASP A 130 3.73 4.70 13.31
C ASP A 130 4.36 3.39 12.78
N PHE A 131 3.83 2.25 13.18
CA PHE A 131 4.25 0.95 12.66
C PHE A 131 3.94 0.78 11.15
N MET A 132 2.78 1.28 10.69
CA MET A 132 2.43 1.28 9.27
C MET A 132 3.26 2.31 8.52
N GLU A 133 3.47 3.49 9.10
CA GLU A 133 4.29 4.55 8.53
C GLU A 133 5.70 4.03 8.22
N ASN A 134 6.37 3.47 9.23
CA ASN A 134 7.68 2.86 9.09
C ASN A 134 7.69 1.74 8.04
N LYS A 135 6.65 0.90 8.01
CA LYS A 135 6.55 -0.20 7.06
C LYS A 135 6.39 0.30 5.62
N LEU A 136 5.56 1.31 5.40
CA LEU A 136 5.33 1.91 4.09
C LEU A 136 6.60 2.61 3.59
N ASN A 137 7.28 3.39 4.43
CA ASN A 137 8.54 4.02 4.05
C ASN A 137 9.65 2.99 3.74
N GLN A 138 9.74 1.88 4.48
CA GLN A 138 10.65 0.78 4.12
C GLN A 138 10.33 0.16 2.76
N ILE A 139 9.04 0.01 2.43
CA ILE A 139 8.63 -0.50 1.12
C ILE A 139 9.01 0.51 0.04
N LYS A 140 8.79 1.81 0.27
CA LYS A 140 9.19 2.89 -0.64
C LYS A 140 10.69 2.85 -0.95
N ASP A 141 11.53 2.81 0.07
CA ASP A 141 12.99 2.72 -0.07
C ASP A 141 13.42 1.50 -0.90
N ASN A 142 12.77 0.36 -0.67
CA ASN A 142 13.08 -0.86 -1.41
C ASN A 142 12.63 -0.76 -2.87
N LEU A 143 11.47 -0.16 -3.15
CA LEU A 143 11.00 0.08 -4.52
C LEU A 143 11.94 1.04 -5.26
N GLU A 144 12.41 2.09 -4.61
CA GLU A 144 13.38 3.02 -5.19
C GLU A 144 14.72 2.34 -5.52
N LYS A 145 15.23 1.51 -4.60
CA LYS A 145 16.44 0.70 -4.83
C LYS A 145 16.26 -0.27 -5.99
N GLN A 146 15.14 -0.99 -6.04
CA GLN A 146 14.84 -1.93 -7.12
C GLN A 146 14.72 -1.22 -8.46
N LYS A 147 14.03 -0.08 -8.50
CA LYS A 147 13.91 0.75 -9.71
C LYS A 147 15.27 1.23 -10.19
N LYS A 148 16.12 1.72 -9.29
CA LYS A 148 17.50 2.11 -9.64
C LYS A 148 18.29 0.94 -10.18
N ALA A 149 18.25 -0.22 -9.52
CA ALA A 149 18.93 -1.42 -9.98
C ALA A 149 18.45 -1.89 -11.37
N ALA A 150 17.14 -1.76 -11.65
CA ALA A 150 16.56 -2.08 -12.95
C ALA A 150 17.05 -1.12 -14.05
N LEU A 151 17.07 0.19 -13.77
CA LEU A 151 17.62 1.20 -14.69
C LEU A 151 19.12 0.96 -14.95
N ASP A 152 19.90 0.67 -13.90
CA ASP A 152 21.32 0.37 -14.02
C ASP A 152 21.56 -0.94 -14.80
N ALA A 153 20.66 -1.93 -14.70
CA ALA A 153 20.71 -3.15 -15.50
C ALA A 153 20.34 -2.90 -16.98
N GLU A 154 19.33 -2.07 -17.23
CA GLU A 154 18.93 -1.68 -18.58
C GLU A 154 20.04 -0.87 -19.28
N GLN A 155 20.66 0.07 -18.58
CA GLN A 155 21.78 0.85 -19.09
C GLN A 155 22.96 -0.06 -19.44
N ARG A 156 23.36 -0.97 -18.55
CA ARG A 156 24.43 -1.94 -18.81
C ARG A 156 24.14 -2.83 -20.02
N LYS A 157 22.89 -3.25 -20.20
CA LYS A 157 22.45 -4.00 -21.38
C LYS A 157 22.63 -3.16 -22.65
N ASN A 158 22.20 -1.90 -22.64
CA ASN A 158 22.32 -1.00 -23.79
C ASN A 158 23.79 -0.73 -24.13
N ASP A 159 24.64 -0.48 -23.13
CA ASP A 159 26.08 -0.25 -23.32
C ASP A 159 26.77 -1.48 -23.93
N LEU A 160 26.43 -2.69 -23.47
CA LEU A 160 26.96 -3.93 -24.04
C LEU A 160 26.58 -4.10 -25.51
N VAL A 161 25.34 -3.76 -25.89
CA VAL A 161 24.87 -3.83 -27.28
C VAL A 161 25.62 -2.82 -28.16
N VAL A 162 25.80 -1.59 -27.68
CA VAL A 162 26.56 -0.56 -28.42
C VAL A 162 28.01 -0.99 -28.63
N TYR A 163 28.65 -1.51 -27.58
CA TYR A 163 29.99 -2.06 -27.63
C TYR A 163 30.12 -3.16 -28.68
N LEU A 164 29.21 -4.15 -28.65
CA LEU A 164 29.19 -5.23 -29.62
C LEU A 164 29.03 -4.73 -31.06
N ALA A 165 28.08 -3.82 -31.29
CA ALA A 165 27.80 -3.31 -32.62
C ALA A 165 29.02 -2.59 -33.22
N HIS A 166 29.74 -1.82 -32.40
CA HIS A 166 30.97 -1.15 -32.81
C HIS A 166 32.08 -2.15 -33.17
N ASP A 167 32.32 -3.13 -32.30
CA ASP A 167 33.43 -4.07 -32.45
C ASP A 167 33.20 -5.12 -33.55
N ILE A 168 31.95 -5.47 -33.86
CA ILE A 168 31.59 -6.29 -35.03
C ILE A 168 31.76 -5.52 -36.34
N LYS A 169 31.39 -4.23 -36.37
CA LYS A 169 31.38 -3.44 -37.61
C LYS A 169 32.77 -3.33 -38.24
N THR A 170 33.81 -3.19 -37.43
CA THR A 170 35.20 -2.98 -37.87
C THR A 170 35.78 -4.16 -38.68
N PRO A 171 35.82 -5.40 -38.15
CA PRO A 171 36.29 -6.57 -38.90
C PRO A 171 35.35 -6.91 -40.06
N LEU A 172 34.02 -6.75 -39.91
CA LEU A 172 33.07 -6.99 -41.00
C LEU A 172 33.32 -6.06 -42.20
N THR A 173 33.52 -4.76 -41.94
CA THR A 173 33.83 -3.79 -43.00
C THR A 173 35.16 -4.13 -43.67
N SER A 174 36.14 -4.62 -42.91
CA SER A 174 37.43 -5.06 -43.45
C SER A 174 37.28 -6.30 -44.33
N VAL A 175 36.51 -7.31 -43.90
CA VAL A 175 36.20 -8.52 -44.69
C VAL A 175 35.52 -8.14 -46.00
N ILE A 176 34.47 -7.31 -45.95
CA ILE A 176 33.78 -6.83 -47.15
C ILE A 176 34.76 -6.07 -48.06
N GLY A 177 35.56 -5.15 -47.51
CA GLY A 177 36.51 -4.35 -48.30
C GLY A 177 37.55 -5.19 -49.04
N TYR A 178 38.17 -6.18 -48.38
CA TYR A 178 39.14 -7.05 -49.05
C TYR A 178 38.49 -7.98 -50.08
N LEU A 179 37.27 -8.48 -49.82
CA LEU A 179 36.52 -9.26 -50.81
C LEU A 179 36.12 -8.41 -52.02
N SER A 180 35.70 -7.16 -51.83
CA SER A 180 35.43 -6.23 -52.92
C SER A 180 36.68 -5.96 -53.77
N LEU A 181 37.85 -5.75 -53.15
CA LEU A 181 39.11 -5.59 -53.89
C LEU A 181 39.49 -6.83 -54.72
N LEU A 182 39.15 -8.03 -54.22
CA LEU A 182 39.37 -9.29 -54.92
C LEU A 182 38.39 -9.49 -56.09
N ASP A 183 37.16 -8.99 -55.95
CA ASP A 183 36.10 -9.08 -56.97
C ASP A 183 36.31 -8.06 -58.11
N GLU A 184 36.69 -6.82 -57.77
CA GLU A 184 36.91 -5.72 -58.72
C GLU A 184 38.20 -5.88 -59.54
N ALA A 185 39.19 -6.63 -59.05
CA ALA A 185 40.48 -6.83 -59.71
C ALA A 185 40.76 -8.32 -60.03
N PRO A 186 40.07 -8.92 -61.02
CA PRO A 186 40.21 -10.33 -61.35
C PRO A 186 41.62 -10.72 -61.83
N ASP A 187 42.34 -9.79 -62.46
CA ASP A 187 43.71 -9.97 -62.97
C ASP A 187 44.81 -9.72 -61.90
N MET A 188 44.44 -9.67 -60.61
CA MET A 188 45.37 -9.44 -59.51
C MET A 188 46.50 -10.50 -59.46
N PRO A 189 47.77 -10.09 -59.23
CA PRO A 189 48.87 -11.02 -59.11
C PRO A 189 48.63 -12.10 -58.03
N PRO A 190 49.06 -13.35 -58.25
CA PRO A 190 48.81 -14.46 -57.32
C PRO A 190 49.25 -14.17 -55.88
N ASP A 191 50.42 -13.53 -55.71
CA ASP A 191 50.97 -13.20 -54.40
C ASP A 191 50.11 -12.18 -53.64
N GLN A 192 49.59 -11.18 -54.34
CA GLN A 192 48.73 -10.14 -53.77
C GLN A 192 47.34 -10.68 -53.44
N LYS A 193 46.82 -11.56 -54.30
CA LYS A 193 45.57 -12.30 -54.08
C LYS A 193 45.66 -13.16 -52.82
N SER A 194 46.75 -13.92 -52.68
CA SER A 194 47.04 -14.75 -51.49
C SER A 194 47.11 -13.90 -50.22
N LYS A 195 47.77 -12.74 -50.27
CA LYS A 195 47.84 -11.79 -49.14
C LYS A 195 46.46 -11.28 -48.72
N TYR A 196 45.61 -10.86 -49.66
CA TYR A 196 44.28 -10.34 -49.33
C TYR A 196 43.34 -11.42 -48.79
N VAL A 197 43.42 -12.64 -49.34
CA VAL A 197 42.70 -13.81 -48.79
C VAL A 197 43.14 -14.09 -47.35
N GLY A 198 44.45 -14.06 -47.08
CA GLY A 198 44.99 -14.25 -45.73
C GLY A 198 44.49 -13.20 -44.73
N ILE A 199 44.51 -11.92 -45.11
CA ILE A 199 44.00 -10.84 -44.25
C ILE A 199 42.49 -10.98 -44.03
N THR A 200 41.73 -11.30 -45.08
CA THR A 200 40.28 -11.52 -44.98
C THR A 200 39.96 -12.63 -43.99
N LEU A 201 40.69 -13.75 -44.07
CA LEU A 201 40.50 -14.89 -43.18
C LEU A 201 40.84 -14.54 -41.71
N GLU A 202 41.92 -13.79 -41.47
CA GLU A 202 42.27 -13.27 -40.14
C GLU A 202 41.14 -12.39 -39.56
N LYS A 203 40.56 -11.48 -40.37
CA LYS A 203 39.45 -10.63 -39.93
C LYS A 203 38.16 -11.40 -39.68
N ALA A 204 37.90 -12.47 -40.44
CA ALA A 204 36.78 -13.37 -40.20
C ALA A 204 36.95 -14.12 -38.87
N TYR A 205 38.15 -14.64 -38.56
CA TYR A 205 38.43 -15.28 -37.27
C TYR A 205 38.31 -14.31 -36.10
N ARG A 206 38.79 -13.07 -36.25
CA ARG A 206 38.62 -12.05 -35.21
C ARG A 206 37.14 -11.73 -34.96
N LEU A 207 36.33 -11.68 -36.01
CA LEU A 207 34.88 -11.50 -35.88
C LEU A 207 34.22 -12.68 -35.15
N GLU A 208 34.61 -13.91 -35.46
CA GLU A 208 34.14 -15.12 -34.76
C GLU A 208 34.49 -15.08 -33.26
N GLU A 209 35.72 -14.69 -32.92
CA GLU A 209 36.17 -14.53 -31.53
C GLU A 209 35.32 -13.50 -30.76
N LEU A 210 35.08 -12.32 -31.35
CA LEU A 210 34.24 -11.27 -30.76
C LEU A 210 32.79 -11.74 -30.51
N ILE A 211 32.23 -12.53 -31.42
CA ILE A 211 30.89 -13.12 -31.26
C ILE A 211 30.89 -14.14 -30.11
N ASN A 212 31.92 -14.98 -30.02
CA ASN A 212 32.05 -15.97 -28.94
C ASN A 212 32.23 -15.30 -27.57
N GLU A 213 33.08 -14.27 -27.48
CA GLU A 213 33.24 -13.46 -26.26
C GLU A 213 31.90 -12.84 -25.81
N PHE A 214 31.09 -12.34 -26.74
CA PHE A 214 29.77 -11.80 -26.43
C PHE A 214 28.80 -12.87 -25.90
N PHE A 215 28.77 -14.06 -26.48
CA PHE A 215 27.95 -15.17 -25.99
C PHE A 215 28.35 -15.61 -24.58
N GLU A 216 29.65 -15.65 -24.28
CA GLU A 216 30.15 -15.94 -22.94
C GLU A 216 29.68 -14.87 -21.93
N ILE A 217 29.84 -13.58 -22.24
CA ILE A 217 29.41 -12.47 -21.37
C ILE A 217 27.90 -12.51 -21.10
N THR A 218 27.09 -12.77 -22.11
CA THR A 218 25.63 -12.87 -21.95
C THR A 218 25.23 -14.09 -21.12
N ARG A 219 25.90 -15.23 -21.27
CA ARG A 219 25.65 -16.43 -20.46
C ARG A 219 25.99 -16.22 -18.99
N PHE A 220 27.13 -15.59 -18.68
CA PHE A 220 27.52 -15.29 -17.29
C PHE A 220 26.59 -14.25 -16.64
N ASN A 221 26.18 -13.21 -17.36
CA ASN A 221 25.23 -12.22 -16.84
C ASN A 221 23.83 -12.83 -16.57
N LEU A 222 23.36 -13.75 -17.42
CA LEU A 222 22.05 -14.41 -17.23
C LEU A 222 22.03 -15.36 -16.03
N GLN A 223 23.14 -16.06 -15.72
CA GLN A 223 23.20 -16.91 -14.52
C GLN A 223 23.24 -16.10 -13.21
N THR A 224 23.81 -14.90 -13.24
CA THR A 224 23.94 -14.04 -12.05
C THR A 224 22.61 -13.37 -11.67
N ILE A 225 21.65 -13.26 -12.59
CA ILE A 225 20.33 -12.64 -12.36
C ILE A 225 19.36 -13.58 -11.63
N VAL A 226 19.57 -14.90 -11.65
CA VAL A 226 18.63 -15.89 -11.07
C VAL A 226 18.93 -16.24 -9.60
N LEU A 227 20.08 -15.86 -9.06
CA LEU A 227 20.55 -16.36 -7.75
C LEU A 227 20.41 -15.40 -6.56
N ASN A 228 19.73 -14.26 -6.71
CA ASN A 228 19.34 -13.42 -5.56
C ASN A 228 17.83 -13.53 -5.31
N HIS A 229 17.39 -14.70 -4.83
CA HIS A 229 16.10 -14.89 -4.17
C HIS A 229 16.32 -15.48 -2.78
#